data_AF-A0A6N4VHW5-F1
#
_entry.id   AF-A0A6N4VHW5-F1
#
_cell.length_a   1.000
_cell.length_b   1.000
_cell.length_c   1.000
_cell.angle_alpha   90.00
_cell.angle_beta   90.00
_cell.angle_gamma   90.00
#
_symmetry.space_group_name_H-M   'P 1'
#
loop_
_entity.id
_entity.type
_entity.pdbx_description
1 polymer ?
#
loop_
_entity_poly.entity_id
_entity_poly.type
_entity_poly.pdbx_seq_one_letter_code
_entity_poly.pdbx_strand_id
1 'polypeptide(L)'
;MGHIAEDLFLLLLDNASAQPNLDRPRRDHALGAAVLLDLAYAGHVRPAVPGDPVPDGRLVALASATPLDPVTGPGREVLAARALRPDTAIKKLGRHSENRLVTRLEQLGQIRRVDTGSALRRGHALPLTTRDRVGPARTAVLSALFDRTPPAPVTAAVITLLHAVDGLGALLSLNDRGWRWVHARAGEIAGGSWVDESPTTVAEINLAVTAAAVRQGLARLT
;
A
#
# COMPACT_ATOMS: atom_id res chain seq x y z
N MET A 1 8.33 12.01 1.86
CA MET A 1 7.02 11.45 1.47
C MET A 1 7.03 9.97 1.84
N GLY A 2 5.93 9.44 2.36
CA GLY A 2 5.80 7.99 2.49
C GLY A 2 5.69 7.40 1.09
N HIS A 3 6.37 6.28 0.88
CA HIS A 3 6.36 5.58 -0.39
C HIS A 3 5.76 4.18 -0.19
N ILE A 4 4.55 4.16 0.37
CA ILE A 4 3.80 2.97 0.79
C ILE A 4 3.58 2.04 -0.41
N ALA A 5 3.22 2.57 -1.58
CA ALA A 5 2.97 1.76 -2.77
C ALA A 5 4.24 1.11 -3.32
N GLU A 6 5.36 1.84 -3.33
CA GLU A 6 6.66 1.33 -3.75
C GLU A 6 7.17 0.27 -2.77
N ASP A 7 7.11 0.53 -1.47
CA ASP A 7 7.58 -0.40 -0.44
C ASP A 7 6.74 -1.68 -0.40
N LEU A 8 5.40 -1.57 -0.50
CA LEU A 8 4.51 -2.71 -0.63
C LEU A 8 4.88 -3.57 -1.85
N PHE A 9 5.08 -2.95 -3.01
CA PHE A 9 5.39 -3.69 -4.23
C PHE A 9 6.76 -4.38 -4.16
N LEU A 10 7.78 -3.70 -3.63
CA LEU A 10 9.10 -4.29 -3.42
C LEU A 10 9.05 -5.47 -2.45
N LEU A 11 8.29 -5.36 -1.36
CA LEU A 11 8.10 -6.48 -0.42
C LEU A 11 7.47 -7.70 -1.10
N LEU A 12 6.47 -7.49 -1.95
CA LEU A 12 5.86 -8.57 -2.74
C LEU A 12 6.84 -9.18 -3.75
N LEU A 13 7.78 -8.39 -4.30
CA LEU A 13 8.79 -8.84 -5.26
C LEU A 13 9.98 -9.59 -4.64
N ASP A 14 10.30 -9.33 -3.38
CA ASP A 14 11.48 -9.89 -2.70
C ASP A 14 11.26 -11.38 -2.35
N ASN A 15 11.27 -12.20 -3.40
CA ASN A 15 11.21 -13.65 -3.37
C ASN A 15 12.04 -14.24 -4.52
N ALA A 16 12.28 -15.55 -4.48
CA ALA A 16 13.15 -16.23 -5.44
C ALA A 16 12.67 -16.18 -6.91
N SER A 17 11.37 -16.02 -7.14
CA SER A 17 10.81 -16.01 -8.50
C SER A 17 10.93 -14.66 -9.21
N ALA A 18 11.30 -13.60 -8.48
CA ALA A 18 11.31 -12.22 -8.98
C ALA A 18 9.97 -11.80 -9.62
N GLN A 19 8.86 -12.29 -9.05
CA GLN A 19 7.49 -11.97 -9.40
C GLN A 19 6.75 -11.48 -8.15
N PRO A 20 5.72 -10.63 -8.27
CA PRO A 20 4.94 -10.24 -7.10
C PRO A 20 4.23 -11.47 -6.47
N ASN A 21 4.52 -11.76 -5.20
CA ASN A 21 3.98 -12.92 -4.48
C ASN A 21 2.54 -12.69 -3.97
N LEU A 22 1.62 -12.30 -4.86
CA LEU A 22 0.20 -12.13 -4.58
C LEU A 22 -0.58 -12.31 -5.88
N ASP A 23 -1.75 -12.95 -5.85
CA ASP A 23 -2.58 -13.10 -7.04
C ASP A 23 -2.99 -11.75 -7.63
N ARG A 24 -3.17 -11.72 -8.94
CA ARG A 24 -3.33 -10.45 -9.68
C ARG A 24 -4.51 -9.61 -9.19
N PRO A 25 -5.72 -10.14 -8.96
CA PRO A 25 -6.84 -9.34 -8.45
C PRO A 25 -6.55 -8.69 -7.09
N ARG A 26 -6.05 -9.47 -6.11
CA ARG A 26 -5.72 -8.93 -4.78
C ARG A 26 -4.58 -7.93 -4.85
N ARG A 27 -3.59 -8.17 -5.70
CA ARG A 27 -2.47 -7.26 -5.93
C ARG A 27 -2.90 -5.94 -6.55
N ASP A 28 -3.71 -5.96 -7.61
CA ASP A 28 -4.22 -4.73 -8.24
C ASP A 28 -4.96 -3.87 -7.21
N HIS A 29 -5.81 -4.49 -6.38
CA HIS A 29 -6.52 -3.79 -5.32
C HIS A 29 -5.57 -3.24 -4.24
N ALA A 30 -4.62 -4.04 -3.75
CA ALA A 30 -3.65 -3.62 -2.74
C ALA A 30 -2.78 -2.45 -3.21
N LEU A 31 -2.30 -2.49 -4.46
CA LEU A 31 -1.50 -1.40 -5.04
C LEU A 31 -2.34 -0.15 -5.32
N GLY A 32 -3.60 -0.31 -5.76
CA GLY A 32 -4.54 0.81 -5.89
C GLY A 32 -4.82 1.50 -4.55
N ALA A 33 -4.98 0.72 -3.49
CA ALA A 33 -5.14 1.20 -2.12
C ALA A 33 -3.87 1.88 -1.59
N ALA A 34 -2.68 1.32 -1.84
CA ALA A 34 -1.43 1.91 -1.42
C ALA A 34 -1.20 3.32 -2.01
N VAL A 35 -1.53 3.51 -3.29
CA VAL A 35 -1.47 4.84 -3.93
C VAL A 35 -2.40 5.84 -3.25
N LEU A 36 -3.59 5.42 -2.79
CA LEU A 36 -4.48 6.29 -2.01
C LEU A 36 -3.88 6.66 -0.65
N LEU A 37 -3.16 5.75 -0.01
CA LEU A 37 -2.49 6.03 1.27
C LEU A 37 -1.28 6.95 1.10
N ASP A 38 -0.52 6.82 0.01
CA ASP A 38 0.54 7.79 -0.32
C ASP A 38 -0.04 9.19 -0.53
N LEU A 39 -1.14 9.28 -1.28
CA LEU A 39 -1.87 10.54 -1.43
C LEU A 39 -2.37 11.06 -0.07
N ALA A 40 -2.91 10.20 0.79
CA ALA A 40 -3.43 10.63 2.08
C ALA A 40 -2.33 11.18 2.98
N TYR A 41 -1.19 10.50 3.02
CA TYR A 41 -0.06 10.91 3.83
C TYR A 41 0.58 12.21 3.33
N ALA A 42 0.54 12.46 2.01
CA ALA A 42 0.90 13.74 1.40
C ALA A 42 -0.18 14.84 1.54
N GLY A 43 -1.26 14.59 2.30
CA GLY A 43 -2.35 15.54 2.50
C GLY A 43 -3.17 15.79 1.23
N HIS A 44 -3.11 14.87 0.27
CA HIS A 44 -3.72 15.05 -1.03
C HIS A 44 -5.16 14.54 -1.11
N VAL A 45 -5.57 13.66 -0.21
CA VAL A 45 -6.90 13.06 -0.13
C VAL A 45 -7.27 12.81 1.33
N ARG A 46 -8.56 12.84 1.65
CA ARG A 46 -9.12 12.31 2.90
C ARG A 46 -10.53 11.76 2.66
N PRO A 47 -11.09 10.94 3.56
CA PRO A 47 -12.52 10.69 3.61
C PRO A 47 -13.30 11.99 3.92
N ALA A 48 -14.45 12.13 3.29
CA ALA A 48 -15.41 13.18 3.57
C ALA A 48 -15.98 13.00 4.98
N VAL A 49 -16.17 14.12 5.66
CA VAL A 49 -16.71 14.22 7.02
C VAL A 49 -18.01 15.02 6.99
N PRO A 50 -18.86 14.92 8.02
CA PRO A 50 -20.06 15.74 8.11
C PRO A 50 -19.75 17.23 7.90
N GLY A 51 -20.48 17.85 6.98
CA GLY A 51 -20.28 19.25 6.57
C GLY A 51 -19.56 19.41 5.22
N ASP A 52 -18.95 18.37 4.67
CA ASP A 52 -18.48 18.38 3.29
C ASP A 52 -19.65 18.39 2.28
N PRO A 53 -19.46 18.94 1.07
CA PRO A 53 -20.50 19.01 0.04
C PRO A 53 -20.77 17.66 -0.67
N VAL A 54 -20.26 16.55 -0.14
CA VAL A 54 -20.39 15.20 -0.69
C VAL A 54 -20.75 14.22 0.42
N PRO A 55 -21.37 13.06 0.11
CA PRO A 55 -21.69 12.07 1.13
C PRO A 55 -20.46 11.61 1.94
N ASP A 56 -20.67 11.45 3.25
CA ASP A 56 -19.67 10.99 4.21
C ASP A 56 -18.92 9.74 3.74
N GLY A 57 -17.63 9.69 4.08
CA GLY A 57 -16.76 8.56 3.78
C GLY A 57 -16.31 8.46 2.31
N ARG A 58 -16.80 9.31 1.40
CA ARG A 58 -16.21 9.42 0.05
C ARG A 58 -14.84 10.08 0.12
N LEU A 59 -13.88 9.59 -0.66
CA LEU A 59 -12.58 10.20 -0.79
C LEU A 59 -12.68 11.49 -1.59
N VAL A 60 -12.24 12.59 -0.98
CA VAL A 60 -12.21 13.94 -1.57
C VAL A 60 -10.77 14.39 -1.80
N ALA A 61 -10.53 15.04 -2.93
CA ALA A 61 -9.24 15.66 -3.20
C ALA A 61 -9.08 16.94 -2.37
N LEU A 62 -7.88 17.16 -1.83
CA LEU A 62 -7.53 18.34 -1.05
C LEU A 62 -6.56 19.25 -1.82
N ALA A 63 -6.48 20.53 -1.47
CA ALA A 63 -5.36 21.36 -1.90
C ALA A 63 -4.17 21.05 -0.97
N SER A 64 -3.08 20.50 -1.51
CA SER A 64 -1.83 20.29 -0.77
C SER A 64 -0.67 20.74 -1.64
N ALA A 65 0.33 21.36 -1.00
CA ALA A 65 1.55 21.85 -1.63
C ALA A 65 2.63 20.78 -1.78
N THR A 66 2.39 19.57 -1.25
CA THR A 66 3.32 18.45 -1.43
C THR A 66 3.42 18.09 -2.92
N PRO A 67 4.63 17.88 -3.47
CA PRO A 67 4.78 17.47 -4.86
C PRO A 67 4.19 16.08 -5.11
N LEU A 68 3.55 15.91 -6.27
CA LEU A 68 3.09 14.60 -6.75
C LEU A 68 4.19 13.93 -7.58
N ASP A 69 4.22 12.60 -7.55
CA ASP A 69 5.09 11.78 -8.38
C ASP A 69 4.30 11.08 -9.51
N PRO A 70 4.97 10.42 -10.48
CA PRO A 70 4.29 9.75 -11.59
C PRO A 70 3.32 8.61 -11.20
N VAL A 71 3.45 8.03 -10.01
CA VAL A 71 2.56 6.99 -9.48
C VAL A 71 1.33 7.62 -8.84
N THR A 72 1.51 8.66 -8.01
CA THR A 72 0.43 9.31 -7.25
C THR A 72 -0.36 10.36 -8.06
N GLY A 73 0.28 11.04 -9.01
CA GLY A 73 -0.32 12.11 -9.84
C GLY A 73 -1.62 11.71 -10.54
N PRO A 74 -1.65 10.60 -11.31
CA PRO A 74 -2.88 10.15 -11.95
C PRO A 74 -3.99 9.78 -10.94
N GLY A 75 -3.62 9.29 -9.75
CA GLY A 75 -4.58 9.00 -8.70
C GLY A 75 -5.23 10.26 -8.15
N ARG A 76 -4.44 11.33 -8.01
CA ARG A 76 -4.96 12.65 -7.67
C ARG A 76 -5.92 13.17 -8.74
N GLU A 77 -5.60 13.07 -10.02
CA GLU A 77 -6.48 13.55 -11.10
C GLU A 77 -7.86 12.87 -11.07
N VAL A 78 -7.88 11.55 -10.86
CA VAL A 78 -9.12 10.77 -10.75
C VAL A 78 -10.03 11.29 -9.62
N LEU A 79 -9.44 11.67 -8.49
CA LEU A 79 -10.17 12.17 -7.31
C LEU A 79 -10.53 13.66 -7.44
N ALA A 80 -9.72 14.45 -8.16
CA ALA A 80 -10.01 15.84 -8.45
C ALA A 80 -11.23 15.98 -9.37
N ALA A 81 -11.45 15.02 -10.27
CA ALA A 81 -12.61 15.01 -11.15
C ALA A 81 -13.93 14.79 -10.39
N ARG A 82 -13.93 13.96 -9.32
CA ARG A 82 -15.08 13.76 -8.44
C ARG A 82 -14.71 12.99 -7.18
N ALA A 83 -15.47 13.22 -6.09
CA ALA A 83 -15.40 12.39 -4.90
C ALA A 83 -15.86 10.95 -5.15
N LEU A 84 -15.07 9.97 -4.71
CA LEU A 84 -15.30 8.55 -4.97
C LEU A 84 -15.46 7.75 -3.68
N ARG A 85 -16.26 6.68 -3.71
CA ARG A 85 -16.21 5.68 -2.64
C ARG A 85 -14.84 4.99 -2.65
N PRO A 86 -14.28 4.58 -1.49
CA PRO A 86 -12.98 3.94 -1.42
C PRO A 86 -12.82 2.74 -2.36
N ASP A 87 -13.79 1.81 -2.34
CA ASP A 87 -13.80 0.62 -3.21
C ASP A 87 -13.73 0.97 -4.72
N THR A 88 -14.42 2.03 -5.12
CA THR A 88 -14.45 2.53 -6.50
C THR A 88 -13.13 3.18 -6.89
N ALA A 89 -12.52 3.94 -5.99
CA ALA A 89 -11.21 4.53 -6.20
C ALA A 89 -10.14 3.43 -6.33
N ILE A 90 -10.13 2.45 -5.43
CA ILE A 90 -9.22 1.30 -5.47
C ILE A 90 -9.29 0.58 -6.82
N LYS A 91 -10.50 0.20 -7.27
CA LYS A 91 -10.69 -0.46 -8.58
C LYS A 91 -10.15 0.35 -9.76
N LYS A 92 -10.35 1.67 -9.74
CA LYS A 92 -9.89 2.56 -10.82
C LYS A 92 -8.36 2.66 -10.86
N LEU A 93 -7.73 2.79 -9.71
CA LEU A 93 -6.27 2.95 -9.62
C LEU A 93 -5.54 1.62 -9.86
N GLY A 94 -6.03 0.53 -9.27
CA GLY A 94 -5.38 -0.78 -9.31
C GLY A 94 -5.02 -1.27 -10.70
N ARG A 95 -5.87 -0.99 -11.71
CA ARG A 95 -5.65 -1.39 -13.12
C ARG A 95 -4.31 -0.94 -13.71
N HIS A 96 -3.75 0.15 -13.21
CA HIS A 96 -2.55 0.77 -13.77
C HIS A 96 -1.43 0.97 -12.73
N SER A 97 -1.70 0.75 -11.44
CA SER A 97 -0.73 0.98 -10.38
C SER A 97 0.53 0.14 -10.56
N GLU A 98 0.43 -1.16 -10.84
CA GLU A 98 1.59 -2.03 -11.01
C GLU A 98 2.52 -1.53 -12.11
N ASN A 99 2.00 -1.26 -13.32
CA ASN A 99 2.83 -0.79 -14.43
C ASN A 99 3.54 0.53 -14.13
N ARG A 100 2.87 1.45 -13.43
CA ARG A 100 3.47 2.74 -13.01
C ARG A 100 4.56 2.52 -11.97
N LEU A 101 4.30 1.67 -10.97
CA LEU A 101 5.27 1.32 -9.93
C LEU A 101 6.50 0.65 -10.53
N VAL A 102 6.32 -0.33 -11.43
CA VAL A 102 7.44 -1.00 -12.10
C VAL A 102 8.28 0.02 -12.87
N THR A 103 7.66 0.86 -13.70
CA THR A 103 8.38 1.90 -14.45
C THR A 103 9.12 2.87 -13.53
N ARG A 104 8.49 3.29 -12.42
CA ARG A 104 9.11 4.17 -11.43
C ARG A 104 10.29 3.52 -10.73
N LEU A 105 10.14 2.26 -10.29
CA LEU A 105 11.17 1.52 -9.57
C LEU A 105 12.35 1.15 -10.47
N GLU A 106 12.13 0.93 -11.77
CA GLU A 106 13.22 0.82 -12.74
C GLU A 106 13.99 2.13 -12.90
N GLN A 107 13.28 3.27 -13.02
CA GLN A 107 13.93 4.59 -13.09
C GLN A 107 14.74 4.91 -11.82
N LEU A 108 14.28 4.44 -10.66
CA LEU A 108 14.98 4.55 -9.39
C LEU A 108 16.09 3.51 -9.21
N GLY A 109 16.31 2.62 -10.18
CA GLY A 109 17.32 1.57 -10.12
C GLY A 109 17.11 0.58 -8.98
N GLN A 110 15.85 0.35 -8.55
CA GLN A 110 15.47 -0.61 -7.50
C GLN A 110 15.18 -2.00 -8.06
N ILE A 111 14.70 -2.04 -9.31
CA ILE A 111 14.41 -3.28 -10.04
C ILE A 111 14.87 -3.16 -11.49
N ARG A 112 14.88 -4.29 -12.20
CA ARG A 112 15.09 -4.37 -13.65
C ARG A 112 14.08 -5.34 -14.25
N ARG A 113 13.54 -5.04 -15.44
CA ARG A 113 12.86 -6.02 -16.29
C ARG A 113 13.87 -6.91 -17.00
N VAL A 114 13.70 -8.23 -16.86
CA VAL A 114 14.46 -9.25 -17.58
C VAL A 114 13.48 -10.11 -18.37
N ASP A 115 13.68 -10.25 -19.67
CA ASP A 115 12.91 -11.18 -20.48
C ASP A 115 13.24 -12.62 -20.07
N THR A 116 12.24 -13.36 -19.61
CA THR A 116 12.40 -14.75 -19.16
C THR A 116 11.83 -15.76 -20.17
N GLY A 117 11.62 -15.32 -21.41
CA GLY A 117 10.87 -16.07 -22.41
C GLY A 117 11.38 -17.50 -22.65
N SER A 118 10.42 -18.39 -22.91
CA SER A 118 10.56 -19.37 -23.99
C SER A 118 9.58 -18.98 -25.10
N ALA A 119 9.78 -19.47 -26.34
CA ALA A 119 9.04 -19.07 -27.55
C ALA A 119 7.50 -19.11 -27.45
N LEU A 120 6.93 -19.76 -26.43
CA LEU A 120 5.48 -19.89 -26.20
C LEU A 120 4.89 -18.92 -25.15
N ARG A 121 5.69 -18.29 -24.29
CA ARG A 121 5.20 -17.36 -23.24
C ARG A 121 6.15 -16.17 -23.08
N ARG A 122 5.66 -14.97 -23.43
CA ARG A 122 6.31 -13.70 -23.07
C ARG A 122 6.13 -13.45 -21.56
N GLY A 123 7.04 -13.98 -20.77
CA GLY A 123 7.21 -13.64 -19.36
C GLY A 123 8.34 -12.64 -19.17
N HIS A 124 8.22 -11.77 -18.17
CA HIS A 124 9.31 -10.90 -17.72
C HIS A 124 9.49 -11.16 -16.22
N ALA A 125 10.73 -11.24 -15.74
CA ALA A 125 11.06 -11.19 -14.31
C ALA A 125 11.42 -9.76 -13.90
N LEU A 126 11.21 -9.46 -12.63
CA LEU A 126 11.50 -8.17 -12.02
C LEU A 126 12.51 -8.33 -10.87
N PRO A 127 13.73 -8.84 -11.11
CA PRO A 127 14.73 -8.96 -10.05
C PRO A 127 15.02 -7.60 -9.43
N LEU A 128 15.19 -7.61 -8.10
CA LEU A 128 15.73 -6.48 -7.37
C LEU A 128 17.18 -6.24 -7.81
N THR A 129 17.53 -4.99 -8.07
CA THR A 129 18.91 -4.57 -8.35
C THR A 129 19.65 -4.20 -7.07
N THR A 130 18.94 -3.76 -6.05
CA THR A 130 19.44 -3.52 -4.69
C THR A 130 18.40 -3.91 -3.64
N ARG A 131 18.85 -4.16 -2.41
CA ARG A 131 18.00 -4.40 -1.25
C ARG A 131 18.00 -3.25 -0.24
N ASP A 132 18.68 -2.14 -0.53
CA ASP A 132 18.86 -1.03 0.41
C ASP A 132 17.54 -0.42 0.90
N ARG A 133 16.48 -0.60 0.11
CA ARG A 133 15.14 -0.12 0.44
C ARG A 133 14.22 -1.21 1.00
N VAL A 134 14.10 -2.34 0.29
CA VAL A 134 13.21 -3.42 0.73
C VAL A 134 13.69 -4.12 2.00
N GLY A 135 15.01 -4.17 2.22
CA GLY A 135 15.61 -4.76 3.41
C GLY A 135 15.12 -4.07 4.69
N PRO A 136 15.34 -2.75 4.86
CA PRO A 136 14.81 -2.00 5.99
C PRO A 136 13.29 -2.06 6.11
N ALA A 137 12.55 -1.98 4.99
CA ALA A 137 11.08 -2.11 5.02
C ALA A 137 10.64 -3.48 5.55
N ARG A 138 11.28 -4.57 5.11
CA ARG A 138 11.02 -5.93 5.59
C ARG A 138 11.34 -6.04 7.07
N THR A 139 12.50 -5.55 7.51
CA THR A 139 12.87 -5.53 8.93
C THR A 139 11.85 -4.77 9.76
N ALA A 140 11.41 -3.59 9.33
CA ALA A 140 10.41 -2.80 10.04
C ALA A 140 9.07 -3.52 10.15
N VAL A 141 8.61 -4.18 9.07
CA VAL A 141 7.40 -5.02 9.10
C VAL A 141 7.57 -6.17 10.09
N LEU A 142 8.70 -6.88 10.05
CA LEU A 142 8.96 -8.01 10.93
C LEU A 142 9.05 -7.56 12.40
N SER A 143 9.72 -6.46 12.73
CA SER A 143 9.79 -5.98 14.11
C SER A 143 8.46 -5.45 14.63
N ALA A 144 7.67 -4.80 13.78
CA ALA A 144 6.33 -4.36 14.17
C ALA A 144 5.37 -5.54 14.40
N LEU A 145 5.49 -6.57 13.56
CA LEU A 145 4.74 -7.79 13.71
C LEU A 145 5.25 -8.55 14.93
N PHE A 146 6.48 -9.07 14.95
CA PHE A 146 7.03 -10.04 15.91
C PHE A 146 7.56 -9.46 17.23
N ASP A 147 8.19 -8.29 17.19
CA ASP A 147 8.82 -7.68 18.38
C ASP A 147 7.90 -6.66 19.06
N ARG A 148 6.69 -6.45 18.49
CA ARG A 148 5.72 -5.42 18.89
C ARG A 148 6.33 -4.01 18.97
N THR A 149 7.37 -3.73 18.19
CA THR A 149 7.89 -2.37 18.06
C THR A 149 6.80 -1.48 17.43
N PRO A 150 6.52 -0.29 17.96
CA PRO A 150 5.58 0.63 17.34
C PRO A 150 5.98 0.92 15.88
N PRO A 151 5.12 0.61 14.89
CA PRO A 151 5.47 0.82 13.50
C PRO A 151 5.43 2.31 13.16
N ALA A 152 6.39 2.75 12.34
CA ALA A 152 6.27 4.04 11.66
C ALA A 152 5.02 4.06 10.74
N PRO A 153 4.47 5.25 10.41
CA PRO A 153 3.21 5.37 9.66
C PRO A 153 3.18 4.60 8.33
N VAL A 154 4.29 4.61 7.58
CA VAL A 154 4.43 3.87 6.31
C VAL A 154 4.34 2.36 6.54
N THR A 155 5.08 1.84 7.53
CA THR A 155 5.06 0.42 7.90
C THR A 155 3.67 -0.01 8.37
N ALA A 156 3.00 0.82 9.17
CA ALA A 156 1.65 0.56 9.64
C ALA A 156 0.64 0.49 8.49
N ALA A 157 0.75 1.40 7.51
CA ALA A 157 -0.06 1.38 6.30
C ALA A 157 0.18 0.11 5.46
N VAL A 158 1.44 -0.29 5.26
CA VAL A 158 1.78 -1.55 4.56
C VAL A 158 1.17 -2.77 5.25
N ILE A 159 1.34 -2.88 6.58
CA ILE A 159 0.75 -3.98 7.37
C ILE A 159 -0.77 -3.97 7.27
N THR A 160 -1.40 -2.79 7.34
CA THR A 160 -2.84 -2.62 7.20
C THR A 160 -3.34 -3.16 5.86
N LEU A 161 -2.66 -2.82 4.76
CA LEU A 161 -3.03 -3.27 3.41
C LEU A 161 -2.84 -4.78 3.25
N LEU A 162 -1.69 -5.32 3.66
CA LEU A 162 -1.41 -6.75 3.61
C LEU A 162 -2.42 -7.54 4.44
N HIS A 163 -2.76 -7.07 5.64
CA HIS A 163 -3.78 -7.72 6.46
C HIS A 163 -5.16 -7.66 5.81
N ALA A 164 -5.55 -6.50 5.28
CA ALA A 164 -6.85 -6.28 4.67
C ALA A 164 -7.11 -7.18 3.45
N VAL A 165 -6.05 -7.52 2.71
CA VAL A 165 -6.15 -8.41 1.55
C VAL A 165 -5.75 -9.85 1.87
N ASP A 166 -5.53 -10.23 3.13
CA ASP A 166 -4.99 -11.54 3.53
C ASP A 166 -3.62 -11.87 2.89
N GLY A 167 -2.85 -10.84 2.54
CA GLY A 167 -1.58 -10.90 1.82
C GLY A 167 -0.35 -11.14 2.69
N LEU A 168 -0.49 -11.33 4.01
CA LEU A 168 0.66 -11.56 4.90
C LEU A 168 1.43 -12.85 4.54
N GLY A 169 0.73 -13.86 3.98
CA GLY A 169 1.33 -15.09 3.42
C GLY A 169 2.29 -14.84 2.26
N ALA A 170 2.25 -13.66 1.63
CA ALA A 170 3.21 -13.27 0.61
C ALA A 170 4.64 -13.11 1.18
N LEU A 171 4.74 -12.75 2.46
CA LEU A 171 6.01 -12.40 3.10
C LEU A 171 6.45 -13.42 4.15
N LEU A 172 5.51 -14.19 4.70
CA LEU A 172 5.72 -15.03 5.87
C LEU A 172 5.30 -16.47 5.58
N SER A 173 6.08 -17.40 6.11
CA SER A 173 5.76 -18.83 6.14
C SER A 173 5.77 -19.28 7.60
N LEU A 174 4.58 -19.41 8.20
CA LEU A 174 4.40 -19.67 9.62
C LEU A 174 3.55 -20.93 9.86
N ASN A 175 3.67 -21.49 11.06
CA ASN A 175 2.73 -22.50 11.56
C ASN A 175 1.43 -21.83 12.08
N ASP A 176 0.42 -22.65 12.42
CA ASP A 176 -0.90 -22.15 12.86
C ASP A 176 -0.82 -21.20 14.06
N ARG A 177 0.07 -21.48 15.02
CA ARG A 177 0.26 -20.62 16.20
C ARG A 177 0.84 -19.28 15.80
N GLY A 178 1.84 -19.27 14.92
CA GLY A 178 2.45 -18.06 14.37
C GLY A 178 1.42 -17.23 13.60
N TRP A 179 0.59 -17.86 12.77
CA TRP A 179 -0.48 -17.17 12.04
C TRP A 179 -1.48 -16.51 12.97
N ARG A 180 -1.99 -17.21 13.98
CA ARG A 180 -2.92 -16.60 14.97
C ARG A 180 -2.33 -15.35 15.60
N TRP A 181 -1.06 -15.43 15.98
CA TRP A 181 -0.36 -14.34 16.62
C TRP A 181 -0.15 -13.15 15.67
N VAL A 182 0.32 -13.40 14.45
CA VAL A 182 0.57 -12.36 13.44
C VAL A 182 -0.74 -11.69 12.99
N HIS A 183 -1.81 -12.45 12.78
CA HIS A 183 -3.11 -11.87 12.43
C HIS A 183 -3.66 -10.99 13.56
N ALA A 184 -3.49 -11.39 14.83
CA ALA A 184 -3.90 -10.56 15.95
C ALA A 184 -3.14 -9.22 15.96
N ARG A 185 -1.80 -9.25 15.88
CA ARG A 185 -0.99 -8.02 15.88
C ARG A 185 -1.24 -7.16 14.65
N ALA A 186 -1.34 -7.75 13.47
CA ALA A 186 -1.65 -7.02 12.25
C ALA A 186 -3.05 -6.39 12.31
N GLY A 187 -4.02 -7.06 12.93
CA GLY A 187 -5.36 -6.54 13.19
C GLY A 187 -5.37 -5.34 14.13
N GLU A 188 -4.58 -5.36 15.22
CA GLU A 188 -4.38 -4.20 16.12
C GLU A 188 -3.82 -2.99 15.35
N ILE A 189 -2.75 -3.19 14.57
CA ILE A 189 -2.12 -2.15 13.76
C ILE A 189 -3.11 -1.61 12.72
N ALA A 190 -3.82 -2.49 12.02
CA ALA A 190 -4.86 -2.13 11.04
C ALA A 190 -6.09 -1.44 11.66
N GLY A 191 -6.27 -1.59 12.98
CA GLY A 191 -7.24 -0.89 13.80
C GLY A 191 -6.80 0.53 14.19
N GLY A 192 -5.53 0.89 13.96
CA GLY A 192 -5.00 2.23 14.21
C GLY A 192 -4.21 2.38 15.51
N SER A 193 -3.82 1.29 16.20
CA SER A 193 -3.12 1.38 17.50
C SER A 193 -1.82 2.21 17.44
N TRP A 194 -1.18 2.26 16.28
CA TRP A 194 0.07 3.00 16.03
C TRP A 194 -0.06 4.52 16.09
N VAL A 195 -1.28 5.06 16.07
CA VAL A 195 -1.53 6.51 16.11
C VAL A 195 -1.26 7.08 17.50
N ASP A 196 -1.70 6.38 18.56
CA ASP A 196 -1.55 6.82 19.96
C ASP A 196 -0.17 6.49 20.54
N GLU A 197 0.58 5.59 19.88
CA GLU A 197 1.91 5.12 20.32
C GLU A 197 3.05 6.11 19.96
N SER A 198 2.76 7.28 19.35
CA SER A 198 3.77 8.27 18.91
C SER A 198 3.19 9.70 18.80
N PRO A 199 4.01 10.78 18.84
CA PRO A 199 3.53 12.15 18.62
C PRO A 199 2.97 12.30 17.20
N THR A 200 1.64 12.37 17.08
CA THR A 200 0.99 12.26 15.78
C THR A 200 0.90 13.62 15.06
N THR A 201 1.35 13.67 13.81
CA THR A 201 1.12 14.84 12.95
C THR A 201 -0.26 14.78 12.29
N VAL A 202 -0.75 15.92 11.77
CA VAL A 202 -2.01 15.98 10.98
C VAL A 202 -1.96 15.02 9.78
N ALA A 203 -0.79 14.87 9.15
CA ALA A 203 -0.60 13.94 8.03
C ALA A 203 -0.78 12.48 8.44
N GLU A 204 -0.31 12.10 9.62
CA GLU A 204 -0.43 10.75 10.17
C GLU A 204 -1.86 10.44 10.61
N ILE A 205 -2.55 11.40 11.23
CA ILE A 205 -3.99 11.28 11.53
C ILE A 205 -4.77 11.10 10.22
N ASN A 206 -4.48 11.90 9.20
CA ASN A 206 -5.13 11.78 7.91
C ASN A 206 -4.87 10.41 7.26
N LEU A 207 -3.62 9.92 7.33
CA LEU A 207 -3.26 8.59 6.86
C LEU A 207 -4.05 7.51 7.61
N ALA A 208 -4.13 7.56 8.93
CA ALA A 208 -4.83 6.56 9.73
C ALA A 208 -6.34 6.52 9.42
N VAL A 209 -7.00 7.68 9.39
CA VAL A 209 -8.43 7.78 9.05
C VAL A 209 -8.68 7.31 7.61
N THR A 210 -7.81 7.68 6.67
CA THR A 210 -7.92 7.21 5.29
C THR A 210 -7.66 5.71 5.16
N ALA A 211 -6.70 5.16 5.90
CA ALA A 211 -6.39 3.74 5.95
C ALA A 211 -7.58 2.93 6.48
N ALA A 212 -8.31 3.42 7.48
CA ALA A 212 -9.54 2.80 7.95
C ALA A 212 -10.61 2.74 6.85
N ALA A 213 -10.85 3.85 6.13
CA ALA A 213 -11.82 3.89 5.03
C ALA A 213 -11.40 3.00 3.83
N VAL A 214 -10.12 3.02 3.48
CA VAL A 214 -9.54 2.20 2.40
C VAL A 214 -9.59 0.72 2.75
N ARG A 215 -9.29 0.33 3.99
CA ARG A 215 -9.41 -1.06 4.49
C ARG A 215 -10.83 -1.57 4.37
N GLN A 216 -11.83 -0.78 4.77
CA GLN A 216 -13.24 -1.13 4.59
C GLN A 216 -13.63 -1.25 3.11
N GLY A 217 -13.03 -0.41 2.25
CA GLY A 217 -13.18 -0.50 0.80
C GLY A 217 -12.60 -1.81 0.25
N LEU A 218 -11.38 -2.17 0.65
CA LEU A 218 -10.69 -3.40 0.25
C LEU A 218 -11.47 -4.66 0.63
N ALA A 219 -12.00 -4.72 1.85
CA ALA A 219 -12.78 -5.86 2.34
C ALA A 219 -14.06 -6.13 1.52
N ARG A 220 -14.51 -5.20 0.67
CA ARG A 220 -15.63 -5.39 -0.27
C ARG A 220 -15.20 -5.89 -1.65
N LEU A 221 -13.88 -5.96 -1.88
CA LEU A 221 -13.25 -6.30 -3.15
C LEU A 221 -12.52 -7.64 -3.14
N THR A 222 -12.27 -8.16 -1.94
CA THR A 222 -11.65 -9.45 -1.63
C THR A 222 -12.73 -10.45 -1.26
#